data_AF-A0A3D9XPJ2-F1
#
_entry.id   AF-A0A3D9XPJ2-F1
#
_cell.length_a   1.000
_cell.length_b   1.000
_cell.length_c   1.000
_cell.angle_alpha   90.00
_cell.angle_beta   90.00
_cell.angle_gamma   90.00
#
_symmetry.space_group_name_H-M   'P 1'
#
loop_
_entity.id
_entity.type
_entity.pdbx_description
1 polymer ?
#
loop_
_entity_poly.entity_id
_entity_poly.type
_entity_poly.pdbx_seq_one_letter_code
_entity_poly.pdbx_strand_id
1 'polypeptide(L)' 'MDALAPFYRQGSAIPLTATDYANRAGMTLPQAKGLLARLHRSGAVQRQQTHEAVLFSVKEAGQ' A
#
# COMPACT_ATOMS: atom_id res chain seq x y z
N MET A 1 -13.14 7.82 -2.18
CA MET A 1 -12.60 6.59 -1.57
C MET A 1 -11.16 6.88 -1.20
N ASP A 2 -10.78 6.75 0.07
CA ASP A 2 -9.41 7.01 0.50
C ASP A 2 -8.52 5.82 0.14
N ALA A 3 -7.59 6.03 -0.80
CA ALA A 3 -6.70 4.99 -1.29
C ALA A 3 -5.63 4.58 -0.26
N LEU A 4 -5.43 5.37 0.80
CA LEU A 4 -4.48 5.06 1.86
C LEU A 4 -5.13 4.31 3.03
N ALA A 5 -6.45 4.40 3.18
CA ALA A 5 -7.20 3.75 4.26
C ALA A 5 -6.84 2.25 4.48
N PRO A 6 -6.62 1.42 3.44
CA PRO A 6 -6.23 0.02 3.64
C PRO A 6 -4.93 -0.17 4.45
N PHE A 7 -4.01 0.80 4.38
CA PHE A 7 -2.75 0.77 5.12
C PHE A 7 -2.91 1.11 6.61
N TYR A 8 -4.05 1.62 7.05
CA TYR A 8 -4.24 1.98 8.46
C TYR A 8 -4.97 0.86 9.21
N ARG A 9 -4.43 0.47 10.37
CA ARG A 9 -5.08 -0.41 11.33
C ARG A 9 -5.03 0.26 12.69
N GLN A 10 -6.19 0.55 13.28
CA GLN A 10 -6.31 1.23 14.58
C GLN A 10 -5.54 2.57 14.64
N GLY A 11 -5.50 3.31 13.52
CA GLY A 11 -4.81 4.61 13.43
C GLY A 11 -3.33 4.54 13.06
N SER A 12 -2.72 3.35 13.05
CA SER A 12 -1.31 3.18 12.67
C SER A 12 -1.16 2.69 11.23
N ALA A 13 -0.25 3.30 10.48
CA ALA A 13 0.14 2.82 9.16
C ALA A 13 0.90 1.48 9.30
N ILE A 14 0.50 0.49 8.50
CA ILE A 14 1.14 -0.82 8.46
C ILE A 14 1.57 -1.16 7.02
N PRO A 15 2.70 -1.86 6.84
CA PRO A 15 3.11 -2.34 5.53
C PRO A 15 2.18 -3.46 5.06
N LEU A 16 1.86 -3.46 3.76
CA LEU A 16 0.99 -4.46 3.13
C LEU A 16 1.60 -4.98 1.82
N THR A 17 1.35 -6.25 1.51
CA THR A 17 1.54 -6.73 0.13
C THR A 17 0.44 -6.20 -0.79
N ALA A 18 0.65 -6.31 -2.10
CA ALA A 18 -0.41 -5.98 -3.07
C ALA A 18 -1.66 -6.85 -2.90
N THR A 19 -1.49 -8.11 -2.46
CA THR A 19 -2.60 -9.03 -2.17
C THR A 19 -3.38 -8.60 -0.93
N ASP A 20 -2.70 -8.23 0.15
CA ASP A 20 -3.37 -7.75 1.37
C ASP A 20 -4.13 -6.46 1.11
N TYR A 21 -3.53 -5.54 0.35
CA TYR A 21 -4.19 -4.31 -0.07
C TYR A 21 -5.44 -4.59 -0.89
N ALA A 22 -5.35 -5.49 -1.88
CA ALA A 22 -6.49 -5.89 -2.72
C ALA A 22 -7.65 -6.42 -1.88
N ASN A 23 -7.36 -7.31 -0.93
CA ASN A 23 -8.34 -7.90 -0.04
C ASN A 23 -9.02 -6.84 0.84
N ARG A 24 -8.24 -5.93 1.43
CA ARG A 24 -8.79 -4.87 2.30
C ARG A 24 -9.59 -3.82 1.53
N ALA A 25 -9.16 -3.49 0.32
CA ALA A 25 -9.80 -2.49 -0.51
C ALA A 25 -10.98 -3.06 -1.32
N GLY A 26 -11.26 -4.37 -1.24
CA GLY A 26 -12.34 -5.02 -1.98
C GLY A 26 -12.15 -4.94 -3.50
N MET A 27 -10.92 -5.07 -3.99
CA MET A 27 -10.59 -4.99 -5.42
C MET A 27 -9.73 -6.16 -5.89
N THR A 28 -9.59 -6.32 -7.20
CA THR A 28 -8.74 -7.38 -7.78
C THR A 28 -7.25 -7.06 -7.63
N LEU A 29 -6.41 -8.11 -7.62
CA LEU A 29 -4.96 -7.95 -7.54
C LEU A 29 -4.37 -7.08 -8.67
N PRO A 30 -4.78 -7.19 -9.95
CA PRO A 30 -4.31 -6.30 -11.01
C PRO A 30 -4.66 -4.82 -10.76
N GLN A 31 -5.88 -4.53 -10.27
CA GLN A 31 -6.29 -3.18 -9.90
C GLN A 31 -5.44 -2.62 -8.76
N ALA A 32 -5.23 -3.42 -7.71
CA ALA A 32 -4.37 -3.05 -6.58
C ALA A 32 -2.95 -2.75 -7.04
N LYS A 33 -2.33 -3.60 -7.87
CA LYS A 33 -0.99 -3.36 -8.42
C LYS A 33 -0.93 -2.04 -9.22
N GLY A 34 -1.91 -1.78 -10.06
CA GLY A 34 -2.00 -0.54 -10.84
C GLY A 34 -2.12 0.70 -9.94
N LEU A 35 -2.96 0.63 -8.91
CA LEU A 35 -3.14 1.71 -7.94
C LEU A 35 -1.89 1.94 -7.09
N LEU A 36 -1.31 0.89 -6.52
CA LEU A 36 -0.08 0.95 -5.72
C LEU A 36 1.10 1.50 -6.54
N ALA A 37 1.20 1.16 -7.83
CA ALA A 37 2.20 1.75 -8.70
C ALA A 37 2.00 3.26 -8.91
N ARG A 38 0.74 3.74 -8.99
CA ARG A 38 0.44 5.19 -9.05
C ARG A 38 0.76 5.88 -7.74
N LEU A 39 0.36 5.29 -6.60
CA LEU A 39 0.66 5.81 -5.27
C LEU A 39 2.17 5.91 -5.04
N HIS A 40 2.92 4.88 -5.44
CA HIS A 40 4.38 4.88 -5.34
C HIS A 40 5.02 6.00 -6.19
N ARG A 41 4.56 6.16 -7.44
CA ARG A 41 5.04 7.25 -8.31
C ARG A 41 4.69 8.64 -7.77
N SER A 42 3.55 8.80 -7.09
CA SER A 42 3.18 10.06 -6.44
C SER A 42 3.94 10.33 -5.14
N GLY A 43 4.71 9.37 -4.64
CA GLY A 43 5.42 9.46 -3.36
C GLY A 43 4.56 9.20 -2.12
N ALA A 44 3.26 8.91 -2.27
CA ALA A 44 2.34 8.63 -1.17
C ALA A 44 2.66 7.32 -0.44
N VAL A 45 3.23 6.34 -1.14
CA VAL A 45 3.70 5.09 -0.55
C VAL A 45 5.12 4.77 -0.98
N GLN A 46 5.87 4.09 -0.13
CA GLN A 46 7.15 3.48 -0.47
C GLN A 46 6.97 2.00 -0.80
N ARG A 47 7.85 1.47 -1.66
CA ARG A 47 7.91 0.05 -2.02
C ARG A 47 9.20 -0.54 -1.47
N GLN A 48 9.08 -1.56 -0.62
CA GLN A 48 10.22 -2.31 -0.07
C GLN A 48 10.17 -3.74 -0.58
N GLN A 49 11.29 -4.23 -1.10
CA GLN A 49 11.44 -5.62 -1.51
C GLN A 49 12.24 -6.37 -0.45
N THR A 50 11.63 -7.41 0.13
CA THR A 50 12.30 -8.36 1.02
C THR A 50 12.59 -9.65 0.25
N HIS A 51 13.30 -10.60 0.88
CA HIS A 51 13.50 -11.93 0.30
C HIS A 51 12.19 -12.71 0.13
N GLU A 52 11.14 -12.36 0.90
CA GLU A 52 9.88 -13.09 0.96
C GLU A 52 8.76 -12.40 0.17
N ALA A 53 8.70 -11.06 0.15
CA ALA A 53 7.59 -10.33 -0.42
C ALA A 53 7.95 -8.91 -0.86
N VAL A 54 7.05 -8.30 -1.64
CA VAL A 54 7.06 -6.87 -1.93
C VAL A 54 6.01 -6.20 -1.05
N LEU A 55 6.48 -5.30 -0.17
CA LEU A 55 5.66 -4.54 0.75
C LEU A 55 5.51 -3.10 0.28
N PHE A 56 4.36 -2.51 0.59
CA PHE A 56 4.04 -1.10 0.41
C PHE A 56 3.64 -0.51 1.75
N SER A 57 4.11 0.69 2.06
CA SER A 57 3.72 1.43 3.27
C SER A 57 3.58 2.91 2.97
N VAL A 58 2.73 3.61 3.73
CA VAL A 58 2.54 5.06 3.59
C VAL A 58 3.86 5.76 3.93
N LYS A 59 4.23 6.76 3.12
CA LYS A 59 5.31 7.69 3.47
C LYS A 59 4.73 8.72 4.43
N GLU A 60 5.05 8.61 5.71
CA GLU A 60 4.74 9.67 6.68
C GLU A 60 5.59 10.90 6.31
N ALA A 61 4.95 12.07 6.16
CA ALA A 61 5.65 13.32 5.92
C ALA A 61 6.35 13.75 7.22
N GLY A 62 7.59 13.29 7.45
CA GLY A 62 8.30 13.63 8.69
C GLY A 62 9.61 12.91 9.01
N GLN A 63 10.26 12.23 8.05
CA GLN A 63 11.65 11.76 8.20
C GLN A 63 12.49 12.15 6.98
#